data_AF-A0AAW6W5D0-F1
#
_entry.id   AF-A0AAW6W5D0-F1
#
_cell.length_a   1.000
_cell.length_b   1.000
_cell.length_c   1.000
_cell.angle_alpha   90.00
_cell.angle_beta   90.00
_cell.angle_gamma   90.00
#
_symmetry.space_group_name_H-M   'P 1'
#
loop_
_entity.id
_entity.type
_entity.pdbx_description
1 polymer ?
#
loop_
_entity_poly.entity_id
_entity_poly.type
_entity_poly.pdbx_seq_one_letter_code
_entity_poly.pdbx_strand_id
1 'polypeptide(L)' 'MRKTCPAVIVSNDAANRNLARVVVVPLTSNTERVYPSEAVVTVGVRAAKRL' A
#
# COMPACT_ATOMS: atom_id res chain seq x y z
N MET A 1 7.18 -18.40 4.20
CA MET A 1 6.56 -17.65 5.32
C MET A 1 5.74 -16.49 4.76
N ARG A 2 4.45 -16.39 5.08
CA ARG A 2 3.57 -15.28 4.66
C ARG A 2 3.58 -14.22 5.76
N LYS A 3 4.11 -13.03 5.47
CA LYS A 3 4.08 -11.89 6.40
C LYS A 3 2.80 -11.09 6.16
N THR A 4 2.01 -10.90 7.21
CA THR A 4 0.84 -10.00 7.17
C THR A 4 1.34 -8.56 7.33
N CYS A 5 1.24 -7.78 6.27
CA CYS A 5 1.66 -6.37 6.24
C CYS A 5 0.44 -5.49 5.91
N PRO A 6 0.38 -4.26 6.44
CA PRO A 6 -0.62 -3.28 6.00
C PRO A 6 -0.40 -2.95 4.51
N ALA A 7 -1.49 -2.67 3.79
CA ALA A 7 -1.48 -2.36 2.37
C ALA A 7 -2.55 -1.33 2.00
N VAL A 8 -2.30 -0.55 0.94
CA VAL A 8 -3.24 0.44 0.40
C VAL A 8 -3.88 -0.11 -0.86
N ILE A 9 -5.22 -0.06 -0.95
CA ILE A 9 -5.98 -0.44 -2.14
C ILE A 9 -5.80 0.66 -3.19
N VAL A 10 -5.46 0.26 -4.42
CA VAL A 10 -5.33 1.17 -5.57
C VAL A 10 -6.20 0.79 -6.75
N SER A 11 -6.96 -0.32 -6.64
CA SER A 11 -8.00 -0.64 -7.60
C SER A 11 -9.24 0.24 -7.40
N ASN A 12 -9.88 0.58 -8.52
CA ASN A 12 -11.11 1.37 -8.57
C ASN A 12 -12.27 0.66 -7.87
N ASP A 13 -13.15 1.40 -7.19
CA ASP A 13 -14.31 0.86 -6.47
C ASP A 13 -15.29 0.11 -7.36
N ALA A 14 -15.49 0.57 -8.61
CA ALA A 14 -16.28 -0.18 -9.59
C ALA A 14 -15.64 -1.53 -9.91
N ALA A 15 -14.30 -1.60 -9.98
CA ALA A 15 -13.59 -2.85 -10.18
C ALA A 15 -13.64 -3.74 -8.92
N ASN A 16 -13.55 -3.13 -7.73
CA ASN A 16 -13.61 -3.81 -6.44
C ASN A 16 -14.96 -4.52 -6.21
N ARG A 17 -16.06 -3.94 -6.72
CA ARG A 17 -17.40 -4.57 -6.62
C ARG A 17 -17.65 -5.67 -7.64
N ASN A 18 -17.07 -5.57 -8.83
CA ASN A 18 -17.38 -6.46 -9.95
C ASN A 18 -16.35 -7.61 -10.13
N LEU A 19 -15.17 -7.50 -9.50
CA LEU A 19 -14.12 -8.51 -9.58
C LEU A 19 -13.91 -9.18 -8.22
N ALA A 20 -13.65 -10.49 -8.22
CA ALA A 20 -13.33 -11.26 -7.02
C ALA A 20 -11.92 -10.99 -6.44
N ARG A 21 -11.29 -9.87 -6.79
CA ARG A 21 -9.93 -9.49 -6.37
C ARG A 21 -9.76 -7.97 -6.29
N VAL A 22 -8.90 -7.54 -5.36
CA VAL A 22 -8.46 -6.14 -5.23
C VAL A 22 -6.97 -6.03 -5.53
N VAL A 23 -6.54 -4.90 -6.09
CA VAL A 23 -5.12 -4.60 -6.30
C VAL A 23 -4.65 -3.73 -5.15
N VAL A 24 -3.61 -4.19 -4.47
CA VAL A 24 -3.06 -3.53 -3.29
C VAL A 24 -1.57 -3.28 -3.47
N VAL A 25 -1.08 -2.22 -2.83
CA VAL A 25 0.34 -2.00 -2.65
C VAL A 25 0.70 -2.13 -1.17
N PRO A 26 1.65 -3.02 -0.82
CA PRO A 26 2.07 -3.21 0.57
C PRO A 26 2.82 -1.99 1.08
N LEU A 27 2.65 -1.72 2.36
CA LEU A 27 3.39 -0.67 3.07
C LEU A 27 4.61 -1.25 3.77
N THR A 28 5.69 -0.49 3.75
CA THR A 28 6.89 -0.75 4.54
C THR A 28 7.12 0.36 5.56
N SER A 29 7.58 -0.02 6.75
CA SER A 29 7.98 0.92 7.80
C SER A 29 9.39 1.48 7.58
N ASN A 30 10.14 0.98 6.59
CA ASN A 30 11.45 1.54 6.22
C ASN A 30 11.26 2.75 5.29
N THR A 31 11.34 3.95 5.86
CA THR A 31 11.23 5.23 5.16
C THR A 31 12.58 5.86 4.81
N GLU A 32 13.71 5.19 5.09
CA GLU A 32 15.05 5.81 5.00
C GLU A 32 15.47 6.21 3.58
N ARG A 33 14.95 5.55 2.54
CA ARG A 33 15.41 5.77 1.17
C ARG A 33 14.28 5.68 0.15
N VAL A 34 13.73 6.81 -0.29
CA VAL A 34 12.59 6.89 -1.23
C VAL A 34 13.07 6.93 -2.68
N TYR A 35 12.64 5.96 -3.48
CA TYR A 35 12.85 5.87 -4.93
C TYR A 35 11.70 6.57 -5.67
N PRO A 36 11.90 7.00 -6.94
CA PRO A 36 10.92 7.80 -7.68
C PRO A 36 9.55 7.14 -7.88
N SER A 37 9.49 5.81 -7.86
CA SER A 37 8.24 5.05 -7.95
C SER A 37 7.52 4.88 -6.61
N GLU A 38 8.15 5.31 -5.51
CA GLU A 38 7.62 5.12 -4.17
C GLU A 38 7.04 6.42 -3.61
N ALA A 39 6.01 6.29 -2.78
CA ALA A 39 5.36 7.41 -2.11
C ALA A 39 5.39 7.23 -0.59
N VAL A 40 5.71 8.28 0.16
CA VAL A 40 5.54 8.28 1.62
C VAL A 40 4.07 8.57 1.93
N VAL A 41 3.44 7.70 2.70
CA VAL A 41 2.04 7.78 3.12
C VAL A 41 1.96 7.77 4.65
N THR A 42 1.25 8.74 5.21
CA THR A 42 1.03 8.80 6.66
C THR A 42 -0.22 7.97 6.98
N VAL A 43 -0.07 6.95 7.82
CA VAL A 43 -1.18 6.10 8.27
C VAL A 43 -1.36 6.31 9.77
N GLY A 44 -2.37 7.09 10.16
CA GLY A 44 -2.55 7.53 11.55
C GLY A 44 -1.47 8.52 12.01
N VAL A 45 -0.80 8.25 13.14
CA VAL A 45 0.29 9.09 13.70
C VAL A 45 1.70 8.63 13.25
N ARG A 46 1.80 7.69 12.30
CA ARG A 46 3.09 7.15 11.83
C ARG A 46 3.21 7.19 10.30
N ALA A 47 4.37 7.66 9.82
CA ALA A 47 4.72 7.66 8.41
C ALA A 47 5.12 6.24 7.95
N ALA A 48 4.61 5.82 6.81
CA ALA A 48 4.93 4.56 6.14
C ALA A 48 5.21 4.83 4.65
N LYS A 49 5.85 3.90 3.95
CA LYS A 49 6.22 4.07 2.55
C LYS A 49 5.51 3.05 1.66
N ARG A 50 5.20 3.47 0.44
CA ARG A 50 4.40 2.74 -0.55
C ARG A 50 5.20 2.55 -1.84
N LEU A 51 5.10 1.37 -2.45
CA LEU A 51 5.70 0.99 -3.75
C LEU A 51 4.89 1.42 -4.97
#